data_AF-A0A7K3MQ72-F1
#
_entry.id   AF-A0A7K3MQ72-F1
#
_cell.length_a   1.000
_cell.length_b   1.000
_cell.length_c   1.000
_cell.angle_alpha   90.00
_cell.angle_beta   90.00
_cell.angle_gamma   90.00
#
_symmetry.space_group_name_H-M   'P 1'
#
loop_
_entity.id
_entity.type
_entity.pdbx_description
1 polymer ?
#
loop_
_entity_poly.entity_id
_entity_poly.type
_entity_poly.pdbx_seq_one_letter_code
_entity_poly.pdbx_strand_id
1 'polypeptide(L)'
;MKHQILSLFFIGFIFLGANAQNTNAGIKTSYALTDVVDYSLKNNWAVLPENYSKTIKEYSVQNPQDSIDVFYVYPTLIVSPKDKRWNVSLEDTVQKNKVLNVAVRLQASAWGNSGSLYVPFYRQAHIRAYTNLENGGETALLLAYSDVKAAFEYYLKHYNHGRGIILAGHSQGSTHISYLLKDFFDGKPLQNQLVAAYIPGIGLDRNHFTTIPFMEQPDQIGGFVTWNTFKKKIDKNKYKWFKGKVVINPVTWDTTSFAKRQLHKGFLYSNGKLYKNSFDTHTADGVIWISTPHFPYRYLLLTMPNYHSGDVNLFWEDIRENSLLRVHAFRSNARNLYQAKAGNAN
;
A
#
# COMPACT_ATOMS: atom_id res chain seq x y z
N MET A 1 5.06 9.19 -37.64
CA MET A 1 5.87 8.50 -36.61
C MET A 1 5.95 9.40 -35.38
N LYS A 2 5.17 9.10 -34.33
CA LYS A 2 5.14 9.88 -33.08
C LYS A 2 6.11 9.24 -32.08
N HIS A 3 7.17 9.95 -31.73
CA HIS A 3 8.10 9.57 -30.66
C HIS A 3 7.38 9.66 -29.31
N GLN A 4 7.10 8.49 -28.70
CA GLN A 4 6.71 8.43 -27.29
C GLN A 4 7.97 8.49 -26.42
N ILE A 5 8.02 9.50 -25.57
CA ILE A 5 9.09 9.72 -24.59
C ILE A 5 8.98 8.62 -23.52
N LEU A 6 9.95 7.70 -23.54
CA LEU A 6 10.12 6.65 -22.55
C LEU A 6 10.69 7.28 -21.26
N SER A 7 9.81 7.69 -20.33
CA SER A 7 10.26 8.18 -19.02
C SER A 7 10.65 7.01 -18.12
N LEU A 8 11.93 6.64 -18.17
CA LEU A 8 12.59 5.73 -17.23
C LEU A 8 12.77 6.46 -15.89
N PHE A 9 11.95 6.14 -14.89
CA PHE A 9 12.25 6.51 -13.51
C PHE A 9 13.38 5.62 -12.99
N PHE A 10 14.61 6.12 -13.10
CA PHE A 10 15.82 5.54 -12.54
C PHE A 10 16.23 6.35 -11.31
N ILE A 11 16.29 5.71 -10.14
CA ILE A 11 16.94 6.29 -8.95
C ILE A 11 18.09 5.34 -8.60
N GLY A 12 19.26 5.59 -9.19
CA GLY A 12 20.54 5.06 -8.74
C GLY A 12 21.22 6.13 -7.88
N PHE A 13 21.57 5.79 -6.64
CA PHE A 13 22.32 6.66 -5.75
C PHE A 13 23.82 6.57 -6.03
N ILE A 14 24.47 7.71 -6.22
CA ILE A 14 25.92 7.87 -6.06
C ILE A 14 26.11 8.64 -4.74
N PHE A 15 26.81 8.03 -3.79
CA PHE A 15 27.31 8.70 -2.59
C PHE A 15 28.61 9.42 -2.95
N LEU A 16 28.62 10.75 -2.82
CA LEU A 16 29.84 11.52 -2.64
C LEU A 16 29.62 12.43 -1.42
N GLY A 17 30.43 12.21 -0.40
CA GLY A 17 30.44 13.01 0.82
C GLY A 17 31.02 14.39 0.56
N ALA A 18 30.40 15.39 1.15
CA ALA A 18 31.01 16.69 1.39
C ALA A 18 30.43 17.27 2.68
N ASN A 19 31.32 17.71 3.56
CA ASN A 19 31.03 18.37 4.83
C ASN A 19 30.17 19.61 4.60
N ALA A 20 29.07 19.73 5.35
CA ALA A 20 28.29 20.96 5.40
C ALA A 20 28.38 21.55 6.81
N GLN A 21 28.97 22.75 6.87
CA GLN A 21 29.01 23.59 8.05
C GLN A 21 27.61 24.03 8.47
N ASN A 22 27.44 24.11 9.79
CA ASN A 22 26.27 24.60 10.50
C ASN A 22 25.93 26.05 10.08
N THR A 23 24.75 26.26 9.50
CA THR A 23 24.08 27.55 9.56
C THR A 23 22.64 27.35 10.00
N ASN A 24 22.41 27.67 11.28
CA ASN A 24 21.08 27.83 11.87
C ASN A 24 20.38 29.01 11.20
N ALA A 25 19.55 28.72 10.20
CA ALA A 25 18.52 29.64 9.73
C ALA A 25 17.17 29.05 10.10
N GLY A 26 16.52 29.65 11.11
CA GLY A 26 15.18 29.27 11.57
C GLY A 26 14.19 29.26 10.41
N ILE A 27 13.79 28.07 9.98
CA ILE A 27 12.69 27.89 9.04
C ILE A 27 11.42 28.09 9.85
N LYS A 28 10.69 29.17 9.53
CA LYS A 28 9.37 29.50 10.07
C LYS A 28 8.45 28.26 10.08
N THR A 29 8.29 27.66 11.25
CA THR A 29 7.19 26.74 11.57
C THR A 29 5.94 27.58 11.79
N SER A 30 5.24 27.90 10.70
CA SER A 30 3.87 28.42 10.77
C SER A 30 3.05 27.90 9.58
N TYR A 31 2.86 26.59 9.52
CA TYR A 31 1.63 26.07 8.91
C TYR A 31 0.67 25.83 10.07
N ALA A 32 -0.20 26.79 10.29
CA ALA A 32 -1.36 26.60 11.13
C ALA A 32 -2.13 25.37 10.61
N LEU A 33 -2.57 24.52 11.54
CA LEU A 33 -3.40 23.33 11.31
C LEU A 33 -4.84 23.71 10.87
N THR A 34 -5.02 24.71 10.01
CA THR A 34 -6.33 25.37 9.82
C THR A 34 -7.09 24.92 8.58
N ASP A 35 -6.43 24.38 7.54
CA ASP A 35 -7.12 23.93 6.34
C ASP A 35 -7.19 22.40 6.30
N VAL A 36 -8.29 21.88 6.85
CA VAL A 36 -8.73 20.49 6.66
C VAL A 36 -9.05 20.30 5.18
N VAL A 37 -8.54 19.22 4.58
CA VAL A 37 -8.81 18.91 3.17
C VAL A 37 -10.29 18.55 3.00
N ASP A 38 -10.98 19.26 2.10
CA ASP A 38 -12.38 18.99 1.80
C ASP A 38 -12.53 17.80 0.83
N TYR A 39 -12.79 16.61 1.38
CA TYR A 39 -13.01 15.40 0.59
C TYR A 39 -14.39 15.30 -0.07
N SER A 40 -15.26 16.31 0.09
CA SER A 40 -16.45 16.43 -0.76
C SER A 40 -16.11 16.82 -2.20
N LEU A 41 -14.95 17.45 -2.41
CA LEU A 41 -14.44 17.81 -3.72
C LEU A 41 -13.85 16.58 -4.42
N LYS A 42 -14.43 16.19 -5.56
CA LYS A 42 -13.95 15.06 -6.37
C LYS A 42 -12.48 15.16 -6.77
N ASN A 43 -11.95 16.38 -6.93
CA ASN A 43 -10.54 16.61 -7.29
C ASN A 43 -9.55 16.27 -6.17
N ASN A 44 -10.02 16.06 -4.94
CA ASN A 44 -9.21 15.58 -3.81
C ASN A 44 -9.12 14.04 -3.76
N TRP A 45 -9.71 13.36 -4.75
CA TRP A 45 -9.59 11.92 -4.95
C TRP A 45 -8.79 11.63 -6.21
N ALA A 46 -7.76 10.81 -6.09
CA ALA A 46 -7.02 10.29 -7.23
C ALA A 46 -7.85 9.26 -8.01
N VAL A 47 -8.69 8.50 -7.29
CA VAL A 47 -9.61 7.52 -7.87
C VAL A 47 -10.92 7.54 -7.10
N LEU A 48 -12.02 7.63 -7.85
CA LEU A 48 -13.38 7.32 -7.42
C LEU A 48 -13.99 6.34 -8.44
N PRO A 49 -14.92 5.44 -8.02
CA PRO A 49 -15.54 4.45 -8.90
C PRO A 49 -16.21 5.04 -10.15
N GLU A 50 -16.79 6.24 -10.05
CA GLU A 50 -17.42 6.90 -11.20
C GLU A 50 -16.42 7.41 -12.26
N ASN A 51 -15.12 7.48 -11.94
CA ASN A 51 -14.12 8.14 -12.80
C ASN A 51 -12.79 7.38 -12.85
N TYR A 52 -12.84 6.10 -13.18
CA TYR A 52 -11.62 5.35 -13.47
C TYR A 52 -10.95 5.84 -14.76
N SER A 53 -9.64 6.11 -14.65
CA SER A 53 -8.78 6.32 -15.81
C SER A 53 -8.74 5.06 -16.68
N LYS A 54 -8.39 5.22 -17.97
CA LYS A 54 -8.26 4.08 -18.90
C LYS A 54 -7.34 2.99 -18.34
N THR A 55 -6.23 3.38 -17.73
CA THR A 55 -5.27 2.48 -17.10
C THR A 55 -5.87 1.65 -15.98
N ILE A 56 -6.74 2.24 -15.15
CA ILE A 56 -7.38 1.47 -14.07
C ILE A 56 -8.46 0.56 -14.64
N LYS A 57 -9.18 0.99 -15.68
CA LYS A 57 -10.15 0.14 -16.40
C LYS A 57 -9.51 -1.07 -17.06
N GLU A 58 -8.27 -0.97 -17.54
CA GLU A 58 -7.53 -2.11 -18.12
C GLU A 58 -7.32 -3.26 -17.13
N TYR A 59 -7.19 -2.95 -15.84
CA TYR A 59 -6.98 -3.94 -14.79
C TYR A 59 -8.21 -4.15 -13.88
N SER A 60 -9.24 -3.35 -13.97
CA SER A 60 -10.44 -3.49 -13.14
C SER A 60 -11.51 -4.28 -13.89
N VAL A 61 -12.22 -5.16 -13.19
CA VAL A 61 -13.41 -5.80 -13.76
C VAL A 61 -14.50 -4.72 -13.83
N GLN A 62 -15.26 -4.65 -14.92
CA GLN A 62 -16.24 -3.57 -15.11
C GLN A 62 -17.38 -3.57 -14.07
N ASN A 63 -17.67 -4.75 -13.50
CA ASN A 63 -18.64 -4.95 -12.44
C ASN A 63 -17.93 -5.59 -11.23
N PRO A 64 -17.14 -4.83 -10.45
CA PRO A 64 -16.62 -5.35 -9.20
C PRO A 64 -17.85 -5.71 -8.36
N GLN A 65 -17.98 -7.00 -8.00
CA GLN A 65 -19.18 -7.50 -7.31
C GLN A 65 -19.58 -6.51 -6.20
N ASP A 66 -20.83 -6.03 -6.24
CA ASP A 66 -21.26 -4.70 -5.75
C ASP A 66 -21.20 -4.47 -4.22
N SER A 67 -20.57 -5.35 -3.45
CA SER A 67 -20.60 -5.36 -2.00
C SER A 67 -19.27 -5.11 -1.31
N ILE A 68 -18.18 -4.86 -2.05
CA ILE A 68 -16.84 -4.62 -1.48
C ILE A 68 -16.26 -3.33 -2.04
N ASP A 69 -15.61 -2.58 -1.15
CA ASP A 69 -14.80 -1.43 -1.47
C ASP A 69 -13.32 -1.70 -1.14
N VAL A 70 -12.44 -1.05 -1.89
CA VAL A 70 -11.01 -1.01 -1.64
C VAL A 70 -10.64 0.44 -1.34
N PHE A 71 -10.25 0.72 -0.10
CA PHE A 71 -9.70 2.02 0.28
C PHE A 71 -8.17 1.92 0.25
N TYR A 72 -7.56 2.51 -0.80
CA TYR A 72 -6.13 2.40 -1.04
C TYR A 72 -5.37 3.68 -0.69
N VAL A 73 -4.31 3.54 0.11
CA VAL A 73 -3.42 4.64 0.51
C VAL A 73 -2.03 4.43 -0.09
N TYR A 74 -1.63 5.32 -0.99
CA TYR A 74 -0.38 5.19 -1.74
C TYR A 74 0.89 5.43 -0.89
N PRO A 75 2.08 4.97 -1.32
CA PRO A 75 3.35 5.17 -0.61
C PRO A 75 3.92 6.57 -0.78
N THR A 76 5.06 6.82 -0.11
CA THR A 76 5.86 8.02 -0.31
C THR A 76 6.45 8.06 -1.73
N LEU A 77 6.12 9.11 -2.50
CA LEU A 77 6.66 9.37 -3.84
C LEU A 77 7.63 10.58 -3.86
N ILE A 78 7.68 11.31 -2.75
CA ILE A 78 8.62 12.41 -2.50
C ILE A 78 9.86 11.88 -1.76
N VAL A 79 10.83 11.44 -2.57
CA VAL A 79 12.07 10.79 -2.09
C VAL A 79 13.35 11.53 -2.44
N SER A 80 13.25 12.63 -3.20
CA SER A 80 14.42 13.38 -3.67
C SER A 80 15.04 14.19 -2.53
N PRO A 81 16.33 14.04 -2.22
CA PRO A 81 16.98 14.82 -1.16
C PRO A 81 17.06 16.33 -1.46
N LYS A 82 16.81 16.72 -2.72
CA LYS A 82 16.70 18.12 -3.14
C LYS A 82 15.38 18.75 -2.71
N ASP A 83 14.33 17.96 -2.48
CA ASP A 83 13.05 18.47 -2.02
C ASP A 83 13.10 18.71 -0.50
N LYS A 84 13.00 19.99 -0.10
CA LYS A 84 13.10 20.40 1.30
C LYS A 84 11.74 20.50 1.99
N ARG A 85 10.64 20.27 1.29
CA ARG A 85 9.28 20.33 1.88
C ARG A 85 9.07 19.16 2.83
N TRP A 86 8.39 19.40 3.95
CA TRP A 86 8.00 18.32 4.88
C TRP A 86 6.81 17.54 4.35
N ASN A 87 5.81 18.24 3.83
CA ASN A 87 4.65 17.66 3.18
C ASN A 87 4.46 18.27 1.79
N VAL A 88 3.97 17.48 0.85
CA VAL A 88 3.62 17.96 -0.48
C VAL A 88 2.20 18.53 -0.47
N SER A 89 2.02 19.72 -1.06
CA SER A 89 0.68 20.31 -1.24
C SER A 89 -0.21 19.41 -2.10
N LEU A 90 -1.52 19.38 -1.84
CA LEU A 90 -2.46 18.70 -2.74
C LEU A 90 -2.44 19.30 -4.15
N GLU A 91 -2.09 20.57 -4.31
CA GLU A 91 -2.04 21.23 -5.62
C GLU A 91 -0.76 20.97 -6.42
N ASP A 92 0.18 20.19 -5.87
CA ASP A 92 1.39 19.81 -6.61
C ASP A 92 1.05 18.85 -7.76
N THR A 93 1.05 19.39 -8.98
CA THR A 93 0.71 18.66 -10.20
C THR A 93 1.73 17.57 -10.53
N VAL A 94 3.01 17.74 -10.19
CA VAL A 94 4.04 16.73 -10.40
C VAL A 94 3.77 15.53 -9.49
N GLN A 95 3.40 15.78 -8.25
CA GLN A 95 3.03 14.75 -7.29
C GLN A 95 1.73 14.05 -7.67
N LYS A 96 0.67 14.80 -8.02
CA LYS A 96 -0.60 14.24 -8.53
C LYS A 96 -0.35 13.31 -9.73
N ASN A 97 0.52 13.73 -10.67
CA ASN A 97 0.91 12.90 -11.81
C ASN A 97 1.64 11.61 -11.42
N LYS A 98 2.56 11.66 -10.43
CA LYS A 98 3.22 10.45 -9.92
C LYS A 98 2.23 9.52 -9.22
N VAL A 99 1.30 10.06 -8.44
CA VAL A 99 0.26 9.26 -7.78
C VAL A 99 -0.54 8.50 -8.83
N LEU A 100 -1.05 9.17 -9.87
CA LEU A 100 -1.87 8.55 -10.91
C LEU A 100 -1.08 7.53 -11.76
N ASN A 101 0.09 7.92 -12.25
CA ASN A 101 0.81 7.15 -13.27
C ASN A 101 1.79 6.11 -12.70
N VAL A 102 2.09 6.17 -11.39
CA VAL A 102 2.99 5.22 -10.72
C VAL A 102 2.24 4.45 -9.65
N ALA A 103 1.79 5.10 -8.57
CA ALA A 103 1.20 4.39 -7.44
C ALA A 103 -0.16 3.76 -7.79
N VAL A 104 -1.08 4.53 -8.37
CA VAL A 104 -2.40 4.04 -8.76
C VAL A 104 -2.28 3.00 -9.86
N ARG A 105 -1.55 3.33 -10.95
CA ARG A 105 -1.34 2.43 -12.09
C ARG A 105 -0.68 1.11 -11.73
N LEU A 106 0.38 1.11 -10.92
CA LEU A 106 1.23 -0.06 -10.71
C LEU A 106 1.00 -0.77 -9.36
N GLN A 107 0.32 -0.13 -8.40
CA GLN A 107 0.05 -0.70 -7.08
C GLN A 107 -1.45 -0.85 -6.83
N ALA A 108 -2.21 0.26 -6.80
CA ALA A 108 -3.64 0.21 -6.48
C ALA A 108 -4.43 -0.72 -7.42
N SER A 109 -4.01 -0.78 -8.69
CA SER A 109 -4.59 -1.65 -9.71
C SER A 109 -4.55 -3.14 -9.37
N ALA A 110 -3.66 -3.60 -8.48
CA ALA A 110 -3.62 -4.99 -8.03
C ALA A 110 -4.95 -5.41 -7.37
N TRP A 111 -5.61 -4.48 -6.68
CA TRP A 111 -6.90 -4.71 -6.04
C TRP A 111 -8.10 -4.28 -6.91
N GLY A 112 -7.87 -3.81 -8.13
CA GLY A 112 -8.91 -3.20 -8.98
C GLY A 112 -10.07 -4.14 -9.38
N ASN A 113 -9.89 -5.46 -9.26
CA ASN A 113 -10.95 -6.45 -9.48
C ASN A 113 -11.74 -6.82 -8.22
N SER A 114 -11.30 -6.37 -7.04
CA SER A 114 -11.81 -6.84 -5.76
C SER A 114 -13.03 -6.05 -5.27
N GLY A 115 -13.19 -4.83 -5.76
CA GLY A 115 -14.22 -3.92 -5.29
C GLY A 115 -14.15 -2.55 -5.96
N SER A 116 -15.01 -1.64 -5.51
CA SER A 116 -14.97 -0.23 -5.84
C SER A 116 -13.73 0.43 -5.21
N LEU A 117 -12.85 1.01 -6.02
CA LEU A 117 -11.56 1.54 -5.61
C LEU A 117 -11.67 3.03 -5.27
N TYR A 118 -11.24 3.38 -4.06
CA TYR A 118 -11.18 4.73 -3.54
C TYR A 118 -9.73 5.06 -3.18
N VAL A 119 -9.20 6.14 -3.76
CA VAL A 119 -7.83 6.59 -3.50
C VAL A 119 -7.85 8.09 -3.22
N PRO A 120 -7.67 8.56 -1.98
CA PRO A 120 -7.59 9.98 -1.69
C PRO A 120 -6.22 10.55 -2.06
N PHE A 121 -6.18 11.80 -2.55
CA PHE A 121 -4.97 12.60 -2.43
C PHE A 121 -4.83 13.05 -0.97
N TYR A 122 -3.61 13.03 -0.45
CA TYR A 122 -3.25 13.51 0.89
C TYR A 122 -1.87 14.18 0.86
N ARG A 123 -1.61 15.09 1.79
CA ARG A 123 -0.34 15.82 1.90
C ARG A 123 0.79 14.90 2.35
N GLN A 124 1.34 14.10 1.44
CA GLN A 124 2.39 13.12 1.73
C GLN A 124 3.56 13.75 2.46
N ALA A 125 4.03 13.08 3.51
CA ALA A 125 5.28 13.44 4.17
C ALA A 125 6.48 12.97 3.33
N HIS A 126 7.52 13.81 3.22
CA HIS A 126 8.79 13.48 2.59
C HIS A 126 9.45 12.26 3.27
N ILE A 127 10.13 11.39 2.52
CA ILE A 127 10.71 10.12 3.05
C ILE A 127 11.61 10.32 4.29
N ARG A 128 12.34 11.43 4.32
CA ARG A 128 13.19 11.85 5.46
C ARG A 128 12.45 11.97 6.80
N ALA A 129 11.11 12.05 6.80
CA ALA A 129 10.31 12.06 8.02
C ALA A 129 10.58 10.82 8.87
N TYR A 130 10.76 9.64 8.24
CA TYR A 130 11.06 8.39 8.94
C TYR A 130 12.44 8.35 9.60
N THR A 131 13.39 9.19 9.16
CA THR A 131 14.73 9.27 9.76
C THR A 131 14.90 10.49 10.66
N ASN A 132 13.88 11.35 10.78
CA ASN A 132 13.93 12.60 11.54
C ASN A 132 12.63 12.81 12.33
N LEU A 133 12.12 11.75 12.97
CA LEU A 133 10.83 11.76 13.67
C LEU A 133 10.73 12.93 14.67
N GLU A 134 11.70 13.02 15.58
CA GLU A 134 11.77 14.04 16.64
C GLU A 134 11.99 15.47 16.10
N ASN A 135 12.50 15.60 14.86
CA ASN A 135 12.83 16.88 14.23
C ASN A 135 11.80 17.28 13.17
N GLY A 136 10.51 17.10 13.47
CA GLY A 136 9.38 17.47 12.61
C GLY A 136 8.88 16.36 11.67
N GLY A 137 9.56 15.21 11.62
CA GLY A 137 9.12 14.05 10.84
C GLY A 137 7.81 13.45 11.35
N GLU A 138 7.65 13.37 12.67
CA GLU A 138 6.39 12.93 13.29
C GLU A 138 5.24 13.86 12.94
N THR A 139 5.43 15.17 13.12
CA THR A 139 4.42 16.19 12.75
C THR A 139 4.02 16.07 11.28
N ALA A 140 4.98 15.87 10.38
CA ALA A 140 4.71 15.69 8.96
C ALA A 140 3.89 14.43 8.68
N LEU A 141 4.21 13.30 9.33
CA LEU A 141 3.47 12.05 9.19
C LEU A 141 2.06 12.14 9.78
N LEU A 142 1.88 12.84 10.91
CA LEU A 142 0.57 13.03 11.53
C LEU A 142 -0.32 13.96 10.70
N LEU A 143 0.23 15.00 10.07
CA LEU A 143 -0.50 15.82 9.10
C LEU A 143 -0.95 15.01 7.87
N ALA A 144 -0.07 14.14 7.35
CA ALA A 144 -0.42 13.23 6.27
C ALA A 144 -1.54 12.26 6.70
N TYR A 145 -1.47 11.75 7.94
CA TYR A 145 -2.52 10.89 8.50
C TYR A 145 -3.85 11.62 8.70
N SER A 146 -3.85 12.87 9.17
CA SER A 146 -5.11 13.61 9.37
C SER A 146 -5.89 13.77 8.07
N ASP A 147 -5.19 13.95 6.95
CA ASP A 147 -5.80 13.97 5.61
C ASP A 147 -6.40 12.59 5.24
N VAL A 148 -5.63 11.50 5.42
CA VAL A 148 -6.11 10.14 5.16
C VAL A 148 -7.31 9.78 6.03
N LYS A 149 -7.31 10.19 7.30
CA LYS A 149 -8.42 10.01 8.24
C LYS A 149 -9.66 10.76 7.79
N ALA A 150 -9.53 12.05 7.44
CA ALA A 150 -10.63 12.84 6.94
C ALA A 150 -11.24 12.25 5.64
N ALA A 151 -10.39 11.75 4.75
CA ALA A 151 -10.85 11.03 3.56
C ALA A 151 -11.63 9.77 3.90
N PHE A 152 -11.11 8.96 4.83
CA PHE A 152 -11.74 7.72 5.25
C PHE A 152 -13.10 7.96 5.93
N GLU A 153 -13.19 8.97 6.79
CA GLU A 153 -14.45 9.39 7.42
C GLU A 153 -15.48 9.85 6.38
N TYR A 154 -15.06 10.65 5.39
CA TYR A 154 -15.94 11.06 4.29
C TYR A 154 -16.40 9.85 3.47
N TYR A 155 -15.48 8.95 3.15
CA TYR A 155 -15.78 7.71 2.43
C TYR A 155 -16.80 6.83 3.17
N LEU A 156 -16.62 6.61 4.47
CA LEU A 156 -17.55 5.82 5.27
C LEU A 156 -18.96 6.44 5.26
N LYS A 157 -19.04 7.77 5.40
CA LYS A 157 -20.31 8.50 5.50
C LYS A 157 -21.05 8.60 4.16
N HIS A 158 -20.35 8.76 3.05
CA HIS A 158 -20.95 9.14 1.77
C HIS A 158 -20.87 8.06 0.69
N TYR A 159 -19.96 7.09 0.81
CA TYR A 159 -19.72 6.10 -0.24
C TYR A 159 -19.96 4.67 0.23
N ASN A 160 -19.43 4.26 1.38
CA ASN A 160 -19.35 2.84 1.78
C ASN A 160 -20.72 2.14 1.89
N HIS A 161 -21.74 2.80 2.42
CA HIS A 161 -23.10 2.23 2.60
C HIS A 161 -23.13 0.83 3.26
N GLY A 162 -22.21 0.54 4.18
CA GLY A 162 -22.11 -0.74 4.89
C GLY A 162 -21.46 -1.88 4.11
N ARG A 163 -20.82 -1.60 2.97
CA ARG A 163 -20.09 -2.60 2.17
C ARG A 163 -18.84 -3.08 2.89
N GLY A 164 -18.40 -4.31 2.58
CA GLY A 164 -17.13 -4.81 3.11
C GLY A 164 -15.95 -3.97 2.60
N ILE A 165 -14.88 -3.87 3.39
CA ILE A 165 -13.76 -2.97 3.17
C ILE A 165 -12.47 -3.78 3.11
N ILE A 166 -11.73 -3.63 2.01
CA ILE A 166 -10.30 -3.94 1.93
C ILE A 166 -9.55 -2.63 2.18
N LEU A 167 -8.64 -2.65 3.15
CA LEU A 167 -7.66 -1.58 3.32
C LEU A 167 -6.36 -2.03 2.64
N ALA A 168 -5.84 -1.24 1.71
CA ALA A 168 -4.62 -1.58 0.99
C ALA A 168 -3.66 -0.40 0.94
N GLY A 169 -2.39 -0.61 1.23
CA GLY A 169 -1.40 0.46 1.12
C GLY A 169 0.01 -0.07 1.04
N HIS A 170 0.96 0.84 0.86
CA HIS A 170 2.38 0.49 0.87
C HIS A 170 3.18 1.50 1.67
N SER A 171 4.09 1.01 2.51
CA SER A 171 5.05 1.83 3.27
C SER A 171 4.36 2.95 4.07
N GLN A 172 4.42 4.22 3.65
CA GLN A 172 3.69 5.30 4.31
C GLN A 172 2.17 5.10 4.30
N GLY A 173 1.61 4.59 3.19
CA GLY A 173 0.20 4.24 3.15
C GLY A 173 -0.17 3.12 4.12
N SER A 174 0.70 2.12 4.28
CA SER A 174 0.55 1.06 5.27
C SER A 174 0.64 1.57 6.71
N THR A 175 1.50 2.56 6.96
CA THR A 175 1.57 3.26 8.25
C THR A 175 0.24 3.93 8.57
N HIS A 176 -0.31 4.69 7.61
CA HIS A 176 -1.60 5.37 7.80
C HIS A 176 -2.76 4.38 7.93
N ILE A 177 -2.75 3.26 7.22
CA ILE A 177 -3.75 2.20 7.40
C ILE A 177 -3.65 1.56 8.78
N SER A 178 -2.44 1.38 9.33
CA SER A 178 -2.29 0.88 10.70
C SER A 178 -2.96 1.79 11.72
N TYR A 179 -2.94 3.11 11.50
CA TYR A 179 -3.67 4.07 12.32
C TYR A 179 -5.19 4.00 12.06
N LEU A 180 -5.64 3.88 10.81
CA LEU A 180 -7.08 3.67 10.51
C LEU A 180 -7.61 2.40 11.19
N LEU A 181 -6.86 1.30 11.16
CA LEU A 181 -7.22 0.05 11.82
C LEU A 181 -7.42 0.26 13.33
N LYS A 182 -6.54 0.99 14.01
CA LYS A 182 -6.72 1.35 15.44
C LYS A 182 -7.89 2.30 15.68
N ASP A 183 -8.03 3.33 14.84
CA ASP A 183 -9.01 4.39 15.03
C ASP A 183 -10.45 3.93 14.72
N PHE A 184 -10.64 2.99 13.80
CA PHE A 184 -11.98 2.65 13.32
C PHE A 184 -12.35 1.18 13.46
N PHE A 185 -11.39 0.25 13.49
CA PHE A 185 -11.67 -1.19 13.41
C PHE A 185 -11.38 -1.95 14.71
N ASP A 186 -10.20 -1.78 15.31
CA ASP A 186 -9.74 -2.61 16.43
C ASP A 186 -10.67 -2.48 17.64
N GLY A 187 -11.35 -3.57 18.00
CA GLY A 187 -12.37 -3.63 19.05
C GLY A 187 -13.67 -2.86 18.75
N LYS A 188 -13.93 -2.49 17.49
CA LYS A 188 -15.03 -1.58 17.09
C LYS A 188 -16.01 -2.24 16.12
N PRO A 189 -17.27 -1.76 16.03
CA PRO A 189 -18.28 -2.37 15.15
C PRO A 189 -17.88 -2.45 13.67
N LEU A 190 -17.08 -1.50 13.16
CA LEU A 190 -16.61 -1.50 11.77
C LEU A 190 -15.71 -2.70 11.44
N GLN A 191 -15.11 -3.37 12.44
CA GLN A 191 -14.34 -4.60 12.24
C GLN A 191 -15.12 -5.66 11.46
N ASN A 192 -16.44 -5.73 11.65
CA ASN A 192 -17.30 -6.68 10.93
C ASN A 192 -17.35 -6.44 9.42
N GLN A 193 -16.95 -5.25 8.95
CA GLN A 193 -16.83 -4.93 7.53
C GLN A 193 -15.43 -5.21 6.98
N LEU A 194 -14.42 -5.49 7.82
CA LEU A 194 -13.05 -5.72 7.35
C LEU A 194 -12.94 -7.05 6.60
N VAL A 195 -12.70 -6.98 5.29
CA VAL A 195 -12.36 -8.16 4.48
C VAL A 195 -10.91 -8.54 4.75
N ALA A 196 -9.98 -7.60 4.57
CA ALA A 196 -8.55 -7.77 4.77
C ALA A 196 -7.84 -6.42 4.77
N ALA A 197 -6.77 -6.32 5.55
CA ALA A 197 -5.80 -5.23 5.43
C ALA A 197 -4.47 -5.71 4.82
N TYR A 198 -4.12 -5.21 3.64
CA TYR A 198 -2.82 -5.44 3.00
C TYR A 198 -1.89 -4.25 3.28
N ILE A 199 -0.93 -4.45 4.19
CA ILE A 199 -0.07 -3.37 4.71
C ILE A 199 1.44 -3.67 4.59
N PRO A 200 1.96 -3.98 3.38
CA PRO A 200 3.39 -4.20 3.14
C PRO A 200 4.28 -2.97 3.29
N GLY A 201 5.58 -3.18 3.47
CA GLY A 201 6.55 -2.10 3.51
C GLY A 201 6.68 -1.44 4.89
N ILE A 202 6.13 -2.05 5.95
CA ILE A 202 6.33 -1.70 7.36
C ILE A 202 6.51 -2.96 8.20
N GLY A 203 7.15 -2.85 9.36
CA GLY A 203 7.29 -3.93 10.32
C GLY A 203 6.24 -3.83 11.42
N LEU A 204 5.44 -4.88 11.62
CA LEU A 204 4.41 -4.95 12.65
C LEU A 204 4.60 -6.18 13.55
N ASP A 205 4.35 -6.01 14.83
CA ASP A 205 4.28 -7.14 15.77
C ASP A 205 2.98 -7.92 15.58
N ARG A 206 2.98 -9.20 15.93
CA ARG A 206 1.79 -10.05 15.82
C ARG A 206 0.60 -9.50 16.62
N ASN A 207 0.87 -8.90 17.77
CA ASN A 207 -0.09 -8.30 18.69
C ASN A 207 -0.21 -6.77 18.54
N HIS A 208 0.11 -6.23 17.35
CA HIS A 208 0.02 -4.79 17.11
C HIS A 208 -1.42 -4.24 17.27
N PHE A 209 -2.41 -5.09 17.03
CA PHE A 209 -3.83 -4.83 17.25
C PHE A 209 -4.38 -5.79 18.32
N THR A 210 -5.41 -5.36 19.03
CA THR A 210 -6.02 -6.11 20.13
C THR A 210 -6.88 -7.26 19.63
N THR A 211 -7.72 -7.01 18.62
CA THR A 211 -8.71 -7.96 18.10
C THR A 211 -8.55 -8.27 16.62
N ILE A 212 -7.72 -7.54 15.88
CA ILE A 212 -7.46 -7.76 14.46
C ILE A 212 -6.24 -8.69 14.30
N PRO A 213 -6.43 -9.96 13.88
CA PRO A 213 -5.33 -10.93 13.84
C PRO A 213 -4.42 -10.74 12.61
N PHE A 214 -3.16 -11.17 12.75
CA PHE A 214 -2.33 -11.49 11.59
C PHE A 214 -2.91 -12.72 10.89
N MET A 215 -3.11 -12.63 9.56
CA MET A 215 -3.73 -13.71 8.79
C MET A 215 -2.68 -14.66 8.23
N GLU A 216 -2.90 -15.96 8.40
CA GLU A 216 -1.95 -17.03 8.07
C GLU A 216 -2.53 -18.06 7.09
N GLN A 217 -3.77 -17.85 6.62
CA GLN A 217 -4.40 -18.68 5.59
C GLN A 217 -4.82 -17.84 4.38
N PRO A 218 -4.83 -18.43 3.16
CA PRO A 218 -5.11 -17.69 1.94
C PRO A 218 -6.49 -17.00 1.93
N ASP A 219 -7.52 -17.67 2.41
CA ASP A 219 -8.92 -17.23 2.42
C ASP A 219 -9.36 -16.60 3.75
N GLN A 220 -8.45 -16.49 4.73
CA GLN A 220 -8.75 -15.83 6.00
C GLN A 220 -9.15 -14.37 5.78
N ILE A 221 -10.15 -13.92 6.54
CA ILE A 221 -10.72 -12.57 6.50
C ILE A 221 -10.63 -11.88 7.88
N GLY A 222 -10.93 -10.57 7.92
CA GLY A 222 -11.06 -9.82 9.18
C GLY A 222 -9.75 -9.49 9.88
N GLY A 223 -8.61 -9.73 9.23
CA GLY A 223 -7.27 -9.49 9.77
C GLY A 223 -6.37 -8.68 8.83
N PHE A 224 -5.06 -8.74 9.10
CA PHE A 224 -4.04 -8.06 8.28
C PHE A 224 -2.96 -9.02 7.77
N VAL A 225 -2.34 -8.64 6.66
CA VAL A 225 -1.11 -9.23 6.12
C VAL A 225 -0.06 -8.15 5.85
N THR A 226 1.20 -8.50 6.02
CA THR A 226 2.33 -7.61 5.73
C THR A 226 3.55 -8.41 5.30
N TRP A 227 4.41 -7.79 4.52
CA TRP A 227 5.69 -8.33 4.06
C TRP A 227 6.61 -7.17 3.67
N ASN A 228 7.91 -7.46 3.64
CA ASN A 228 8.95 -6.50 3.25
C ASN A 228 9.99 -7.23 2.41
N THR A 229 10.19 -6.80 1.17
CA THR A 229 10.91 -7.55 0.14
C THR A 229 12.38 -7.15 0.06
N PHE A 230 13.24 -8.13 0.29
CA PHE A 230 14.68 -8.00 0.28
C PHE A 230 15.30 -8.77 -0.90
N LYS A 231 16.55 -8.40 -1.20
CA LYS A 231 17.44 -9.25 -2.01
C LYS A 231 17.89 -10.44 -1.18
N LYS A 232 18.27 -11.54 -1.84
CA LYS A 232 18.91 -12.71 -1.20
C LYS A 232 20.03 -12.33 -0.23
N LYS A 233 20.87 -11.36 -0.61
CA LYS A 233 21.81 -10.73 0.31
C LYS A 233 21.10 -9.60 1.08
N ILE A 234 20.63 -9.92 2.28
CA ILE A 234 19.90 -8.99 3.15
C ILE A 234 20.84 -7.89 3.66
N ASP A 235 20.42 -6.64 3.53
CA ASP A 235 21.07 -5.47 4.16
C ASP A 235 20.75 -5.46 5.66
N LYS A 236 21.76 -5.75 6.49
CA LYS A 236 21.63 -5.83 7.95
C LYS A 236 21.15 -4.53 8.59
N ASN A 237 21.52 -3.37 8.05
CA ASN A 237 21.15 -2.07 8.62
C ASN A 237 19.66 -1.77 8.44
N LYS A 238 19.07 -2.24 7.33
CA LYS A 238 17.63 -2.15 7.10
C LYS A 238 16.86 -3.25 7.80
N TYR A 239 17.43 -4.46 7.82
CA TYR A 239 16.82 -5.64 8.44
C TYR A 239 16.47 -5.44 9.91
N LYS A 240 17.26 -4.68 10.68
CA LYS A 240 17.01 -4.42 12.11
C LYS A 240 15.61 -3.89 12.43
N TRP A 241 14.98 -3.18 11.50
CA TRP A 241 13.64 -2.61 11.68
C TRP A 241 12.53 -3.65 11.55
N PHE A 242 12.84 -4.80 10.94
CA PHE A 242 11.89 -5.86 10.63
C PHE A 242 12.12 -7.13 11.44
N LYS A 243 13.26 -7.28 12.10
CA LYS A 243 13.54 -8.44 12.96
C LYS A 243 12.45 -8.59 14.05
N GLY A 244 11.91 -9.80 14.22
CA GLY A 244 10.84 -10.11 15.16
C GLY A 244 9.43 -9.71 14.70
N LYS A 245 9.27 -9.11 13.51
CA LYS A 245 7.98 -8.68 12.97
C LYS A 245 7.29 -9.84 12.23
N VAL A 246 5.98 -9.75 12.04
CA VAL A 246 5.24 -10.74 11.24
C VAL A 246 5.50 -10.54 9.75
N VAL A 247 5.46 -11.64 9.00
CA VAL A 247 5.61 -11.66 7.55
C VAL A 247 4.77 -12.77 6.96
N ILE A 248 4.01 -12.46 5.91
CA ILE A 248 3.33 -13.44 5.06
C ILE A 248 4.18 -13.70 3.82
N ASN A 249 4.10 -14.90 3.25
CA ASN A 249 4.62 -15.16 1.91
C ASN A 249 3.54 -14.79 0.87
N PRO A 250 3.69 -13.73 0.05
CA PRO A 250 2.63 -13.30 -0.86
C PRO A 250 2.38 -14.25 -2.03
N VAL A 251 3.22 -15.29 -2.24
CA VAL A 251 2.98 -16.30 -3.28
C VAL A 251 2.05 -17.41 -2.78
N THR A 252 2.09 -17.71 -1.48
CA THR A 252 1.28 -18.79 -0.87
C THR A 252 0.17 -18.27 0.04
N TRP A 253 0.26 -17.01 0.47
CA TRP A 253 -0.67 -16.36 1.42
C TRP A 253 -0.78 -17.06 2.77
N ASP A 254 0.32 -17.66 3.19
CA ASP A 254 0.53 -18.33 4.48
C ASP A 254 1.96 -18.05 4.99
N THR A 255 2.36 -18.74 6.07
CA THR A 255 3.71 -18.63 6.65
C THR A 255 4.72 -19.60 6.05
N THR A 256 4.40 -20.26 4.93
CA THR A 256 5.31 -21.19 4.25
C THR A 256 6.62 -20.48 3.91
N SER A 257 7.72 -21.08 4.35
CA SER A 257 9.04 -20.44 4.29
C SER A 257 9.63 -20.34 2.90
N PHE A 258 9.12 -21.10 1.94
CA PHE A 258 9.64 -21.15 0.58
C PHE A 258 8.51 -21.34 -0.44
N ALA A 259 8.48 -20.51 -1.48
CA ALA A 259 7.67 -20.77 -2.67
C ALA A 259 8.55 -20.78 -3.91
N LYS A 260 8.37 -21.83 -4.73
CA LYS A 260 9.05 -21.94 -6.03
C LYS A 260 8.51 -20.89 -6.99
N ARG A 261 9.37 -20.39 -7.88
CA ARG A 261 8.98 -19.38 -8.88
C ARG A 261 7.78 -19.78 -9.71
N GLN A 262 7.56 -21.05 -10.02
CA GLN A 262 6.43 -21.52 -10.80
C GLN A 262 5.06 -21.22 -10.17
N LEU A 263 5.03 -20.93 -8.86
CA LEU A 263 3.82 -20.52 -8.14
C LEU A 263 3.57 -19.01 -8.21
N HIS A 264 4.61 -18.20 -8.45
CA HIS A 264 4.53 -16.75 -8.49
C HIS A 264 3.71 -16.27 -9.70
N LYS A 265 2.54 -15.71 -9.41
CA LYS A 265 1.49 -15.42 -10.39
C LYS A 265 1.82 -14.27 -11.30
N GLY A 266 2.58 -13.29 -10.82
CA GLY A 266 3.21 -12.31 -11.70
C GLY A 266 3.47 -10.95 -11.09
N PHE A 267 4.57 -10.35 -11.55
CA PHE A 267 4.92 -8.97 -11.23
C PHE A 267 4.54 -8.04 -12.38
N LEU A 268 3.98 -6.87 -12.05
CA LEU A 268 3.64 -5.83 -13.03
C LEU A 268 4.81 -4.85 -13.17
N TYR A 269 5.42 -4.80 -14.35
CA TYR A 269 6.52 -3.88 -14.63
C TYR A 269 6.05 -2.53 -15.16
N SER A 270 6.93 -1.52 -15.09
CA SER A 270 6.63 -0.14 -15.52
C SER A 270 6.27 0.00 -17.01
N ASN A 271 6.65 -0.98 -17.84
CA ASN A 271 6.23 -1.06 -19.25
C ASN A 271 4.79 -1.59 -19.44
N GLY A 272 4.06 -1.90 -18.36
CA GLY A 272 2.70 -2.43 -18.38
C GLY A 272 2.60 -3.94 -18.63
N LYS A 273 3.73 -4.65 -18.78
CA LYS A 273 3.72 -6.11 -18.97
C LYS A 273 3.75 -6.83 -17.63
N LEU A 274 2.95 -7.89 -17.53
CA LEU A 274 2.96 -8.84 -16.43
C LEU A 274 3.99 -9.95 -16.71
N TYR A 275 4.87 -10.21 -15.75
CA TYR A 275 5.89 -11.26 -15.84
C TYR A 275 5.63 -12.32 -14.78
N LYS A 276 5.25 -13.52 -15.22
CA LYS A 276 4.99 -14.69 -14.35
C LYS A 276 6.28 -15.45 -14.05
N ASN A 277 6.23 -16.37 -13.10
CA ASN A 277 7.31 -17.34 -12.85
C ASN A 277 8.71 -16.74 -12.63
N SER A 278 8.75 -15.57 -12.00
CA SER A 278 9.89 -14.67 -12.09
C SER A 278 10.95 -14.92 -11.02
N PHE A 279 10.56 -15.30 -9.81
CA PHE A 279 11.49 -15.50 -8.71
C PHE A 279 10.91 -16.46 -7.68
N ASP A 280 11.80 -17.11 -6.94
CA ASP A 280 11.45 -17.88 -5.75
C ASP A 280 11.35 -16.93 -4.57
N THR A 281 10.51 -17.27 -3.59
CA THR A 281 10.39 -16.53 -2.34
C THR A 281 10.91 -17.33 -1.18
N HIS A 282 11.49 -16.63 -0.21
CA HIS A 282 11.95 -17.20 1.05
C HIS A 282 11.61 -16.26 2.20
N THR A 283 10.79 -16.70 3.15
CA THR A 283 10.57 -15.91 4.36
C THR A 283 11.73 -16.13 5.34
N ALA A 284 12.02 -15.09 6.09
CA ALA A 284 12.93 -15.08 7.22
C ALA A 284 12.28 -14.23 8.32
N ASP A 285 12.90 -14.18 9.51
CA ASP A 285 12.37 -13.45 10.66
C ASP A 285 12.02 -11.97 10.31
N GLY A 286 10.72 -11.73 10.08
CA GLY A 286 10.06 -10.48 9.69
C GLY A 286 10.27 -9.95 8.28
N VAL A 287 10.91 -10.70 7.38
CA VAL A 287 11.13 -10.27 5.99
C VAL A 287 10.91 -11.41 4.99
N ILE A 288 10.73 -11.03 3.73
CA ILE A 288 10.80 -11.96 2.61
C ILE A 288 11.95 -11.56 1.72
N TRP A 289 12.76 -12.51 1.27
CA TRP A 289 13.73 -12.25 0.21
C TRP A 289 13.41 -13.10 -1.01
N ILE A 290 13.73 -12.55 -2.18
CA ILE A 290 13.47 -13.22 -3.46
C ILE A 290 14.76 -13.54 -4.20
N SER A 291 14.73 -14.61 -5.00
CA SER A 291 15.79 -14.84 -5.99
C SER A 291 15.77 -13.73 -7.06
N THR A 292 16.88 -13.53 -7.78
CA THR A 292 16.96 -12.46 -8.78
C THR A 292 15.86 -12.64 -9.83
N PRO A 293 14.94 -11.66 -10.00
CA PRO A 293 13.84 -11.79 -10.93
C PRO A 293 14.28 -12.13 -12.36
N HIS A 294 13.61 -13.11 -12.96
CA HIS A 294 13.82 -13.57 -14.32
C HIS A 294 12.92 -12.79 -15.29
N PHE A 295 13.47 -11.75 -15.92
CA PHE A 295 12.80 -10.94 -16.94
C PHE A 295 13.82 -10.16 -17.81
N PRO A 296 13.40 -9.60 -18.97
CA PRO A 296 14.32 -9.00 -19.94
C PRO A 296 15.18 -7.84 -19.42
N TYR A 297 14.75 -7.14 -18.37
CA TYR A 297 15.47 -5.98 -17.82
C TYR A 297 16.13 -6.26 -16.47
N ARG A 298 16.38 -7.53 -16.14
CA ARG A 298 16.97 -7.94 -14.86
C ARG A 298 18.32 -7.30 -14.54
N TYR A 299 19.07 -6.85 -15.55
CA TYR A 299 20.33 -6.14 -15.36
C TYR A 299 20.16 -4.82 -14.60
N LEU A 300 18.99 -4.16 -14.71
CA LEU A 300 18.68 -2.94 -13.96
C LEU A 300 18.56 -3.20 -12.44
N LEU A 301 18.28 -4.45 -12.04
CA LEU A 301 18.15 -4.81 -10.63
C LEU A 301 19.50 -4.96 -9.92
N LEU A 302 20.60 -5.06 -10.66
CA LEU A 302 21.94 -5.22 -10.07
C LEU A 302 22.33 -4.00 -9.24
N THR A 303 21.95 -2.80 -9.67
CA THR A 303 22.26 -1.53 -9.01
C THR A 303 21.26 -1.14 -7.92
N MET A 304 20.12 -1.81 -7.83
CA MET A 304 19.12 -1.49 -6.81
C MET A 304 19.59 -1.93 -5.41
N PRO A 305 19.49 -1.08 -4.38
CA PRO A 305 19.92 -1.47 -3.04
C PRO A 305 18.98 -2.48 -2.37
N ASN A 306 17.69 -2.48 -2.72
CA ASN A 306 16.66 -3.36 -2.18
C ASN A 306 15.44 -3.40 -3.13
N TYR A 307 14.41 -4.18 -2.76
CA TYR A 307 13.19 -4.36 -3.54
C TYR A 307 11.93 -3.78 -2.88
N HIS A 308 12.09 -2.98 -1.81
CA HIS A 308 11.01 -2.37 -1.04
C HIS A 308 10.03 -1.56 -1.88
N SER A 309 10.52 -0.76 -2.84
CA SER A 309 9.64 0.00 -3.75
C SER A 309 8.73 -0.89 -4.60
N GLY A 310 9.04 -2.18 -4.69
CA GLY A 310 8.30 -3.19 -5.42
C GLY A 310 7.46 -4.11 -4.54
N ASP A 311 7.30 -3.89 -3.23
CA ASP A 311 6.56 -4.84 -2.37
C ASP A 311 5.16 -5.17 -2.89
N VAL A 312 4.49 -4.23 -3.55
CA VAL A 312 3.21 -4.49 -4.21
C VAL A 312 3.43 -5.01 -5.64
N ASN A 313 4.18 -4.27 -6.47
CA ASN A 313 4.35 -4.58 -7.89
C ASN A 313 4.95 -5.97 -8.15
N LEU A 314 5.85 -6.43 -7.27
CA LEU A 314 6.50 -7.73 -7.36
C LEU A 314 5.49 -8.86 -7.22
N PHE A 315 4.41 -8.68 -6.47
CA PHE A 315 3.40 -9.70 -6.22
C PHE A 315 2.03 -9.27 -6.77
N TRP A 316 2.02 -8.47 -7.84
CA TRP A 316 0.82 -7.77 -8.32
C TRP A 316 -0.33 -8.74 -8.64
N GLU A 317 -0.07 -9.81 -9.39
CA GLU A 317 -1.09 -10.80 -9.74
C GLU A 317 -1.42 -11.70 -8.53
N ASP A 318 -0.44 -12.02 -7.69
CA ASP A 318 -0.66 -12.82 -6.49
C ASP A 318 -1.62 -12.09 -5.53
N ILE A 319 -1.45 -10.77 -5.36
CA ILE A 319 -2.36 -9.90 -4.60
C ILE A 319 -3.75 -9.92 -5.22
N ARG A 320 -3.81 -9.74 -6.55
CA ARG A 320 -5.06 -9.69 -7.31
C ARG A 320 -5.89 -10.96 -7.19
N GLU A 321 -5.26 -12.13 -7.23
CA GLU A 321 -5.93 -13.42 -7.04
C GLU A 321 -6.38 -13.59 -5.58
N ASN A 322 -5.54 -13.22 -4.61
CA ASN A 322 -5.86 -13.40 -3.19
C ASN A 322 -6.92 -12.45 -2.66
N SER A 323 -6.92 -11.19 -3.09
CA SER A 323 -7.95 -10.24 -2.69
C SER A 323 -9.32 -10.68 -3.19
N LEU A 324 -9.42 -11.23 -4.41
CA LEU A 324 -10.65 -11.87 -4.90
C LEU A 324 -11.05 -13.09 -4.05
N LEU A 325 -10.09 -13.95 -3.68
CA LEU A 325 -10.37 -15.11 -2.84
C LEU A 325 -11.00 -14.69 -1.50
N ARG A 326 -10.42 -13.68 -0.83
CA ARG A 326 -10.95 -13.17 0.45
C ARG A 326 -12.28 -12.47 0.31
N VAL A 327 -12.51 -11.78 -0.81
CA VAL A 327 -13.82 -11.22 -1.18
C VAL A 327 -14.88 -12.32 -1.26
N HIS A 328 -14.57 -13.46 -1.90
CA HIS A 328 -15.48 -14.60 -1.98
C HIS A 328 -15.72 -15.25 -0.61
N ALA A 329 -14.68 -15.39 0.21
CA ALA A 329 -14.79 -15.91 1.57
C ALA A 329 -15.70 -15.02 2.45
N PHE A 330 -15.49 -13.70 2.42
CA PHE A 330 -16.30 -12.71 3.15
C PHE A 330 -17.78 -12.80 2.79
N ARG A 331 -18.12 -12.88 1.49
CA ARG A 331 -19.50 -13.02 1.03
C ARG A 331 -20.15 -14.33 1.46
N SER A 332 -19.39 -15.41 1.42
CA SER A 332 -19.90 -16.72 1.85
C SER A 332 -20.20 -16.72 3.35
N ASN A 333 -19.33 -16.11 4.15
CA ASN A 333 -19.56 -15.92 5.58
C ASN A 333 -20.83 -15.07 5.86
N ALA A 334 -20.97 -13.93 5.17
CA ALA A 334 -22.15 -13.06 5.33
C ALA A 334 -23.47 -13.77 4.97
N ARG A 335 -23.49 -14.57 3.90
CA ARG A 335 -24.66 -15.38 3.51
C ARG A 335 -25.02 -16.42 4.57
N ASN A 336 -24.03 -17.12 5.12
CA ASN A 336 -24.25 -18.13 6.15
C ASN A 336 -24.83 -17.50 7.44
N LEU A 337 -24.33 -16.33 7.84
CA LEU A 337 -24.85 -15.59 8.99
C LEU A 337 -26.31 -15.15 8.78
N TYR A 338 -26.66 -14.70 7.57
CA TYR A 338 -28.04 -14.35 7.24
C TYR A 338 -28.98 -15.56 7.29
N GLN A 339 -28.57 -16.70 6.70
CA GLN A 339 -29.35 -17.94 6.73
C GLN A 339 -29.54 -18.49 8.14
N ALA A 340 -28.50 -18.46 8.98
CA ALA A 340 -28.58 -18.90 10.38
C ALA A 340 -29.57 -18.04 11.19
N LYS A 341 -29.61 -16.72 10.96
CA LYS A 341 -30.59 -15.83 11.60
C LYS A 341 -32.02 -16.10 11.13
N ALA A 342 -32.22 -16.40 9.85
CA ALA A 342 -33.54 -16.73 9.30
C ALA A 342 -34.07 -18.10 9.80
N GLY A 343 -33.18 -19.08 9.98
CA GLY A 343 -33.54 -20.41 10.50
C GLY A 343 -33.92 -20.44 11.98
N ASN A 344 -33.40 -19.50 12.79
CA ASN A 344 -33.72 -19.38 14.22
C ASN A 344 -34.96 -18.49 14.50
N ALA A 345 -35.56 -17.92 13.48
CA ALA A 345 -36.76 -17.07 13.57
C ALA A 345 -38.06 -17.80 13.21
N ASN A 346 -37.96 -19.07 12.81
CA ASN A 346 -39.06 -20.01 12.63
C ASN A 346 -39.04 -21.03 13.76
#